data_AF-A0A512HLX9-F1
#
_entry.id   AF-A0A512HLX9-F1
#
_cell.length_a   1.000
_cell.length_b   1.000
_cell.length_c   1.000
_cell.angle_alpha   90.00
_cell.angle_beta   90.00
_cell.angle_gamma   90.00
#
_symmetry.space_group_name_H-M   'P 1'
#
loop_
_entity.id
_entity.type
_entity.pdbx_description
1 polymer ?
#
loop_
_entity_poly.entity_id
_entity_poly.type
_entity_poly.pdbx_seq_one_letter_code
_entity_poly.pdbx_strand_id
1 'polypeptide(L)'
;MADFHQNGVVATLHNLRERSLERMEREIEHFAATRPITLILPSLYSELEAPALEHIVSELAQVPYISEIVIGLDQASREQFEHAKTYFSRLPQKHVILWNDGPRLKAIDAQLDQASLAPDQPGKGRNVWYCIGYVLGARSAGVVALHDCDITTYSRDMLARLVYPVTNPGFPYVFAKGYYPRIADRSLNGRVTRLLVTPLLLSLENVIGHHPYIDYLKAFRYPLAGEFAMRAHLLPDIRIPSDWGLEIGVLSELWRNYSNNAICQVDIADSYDHKHQALSADDAASGLSRMSIDIAKSLLRKLATDGVTFSQESLRTLKATYYRNALDLVEIYHNDARMNGLTTDRHKEEQAVELFAANLIEAGNVFLDNPNATPFMPSWNRVQSALPDLIHEIQEAVRKDSED
;
A
#
# COMPACT_ATOMS: atom_id res chain seq x y z
N MET A 1 20.66 1.28 -20.14
CA MET A 1 21.17 -0.09 -19.98
C MET A 1 20.36 -0.69 -18.83
N ALA A 2 19.69 -1.82 -19.02
CA ALA A 2 19.01 -2.47 -17.90
C ALA A 2 20.06 -3.02 -16.94
N ASP A 3 19.88 -2.78 -15.64
CA ASP A 3 20.70 -3.37 -14.58
C ASP A 3 19.88 -4.48 -13.89
N PHE A 4 20.58 -5.49 -13.36
CA PHE A 4 20.01 -6.64 -12.68
C PHE A 4 20.54 -6.82 -11.25
N HIS A 5 21.16 -5.77 -10.70
CA HIS A 5 21.74 -5.74 -9.36
C HIS A 5 20.75 -6.17 -8.27
N GLN A 6 21.24 -6.99 -7.34
CA GLN A 6 20.52 -7.43 -6.15
C GLN A 6 21.15 -6.79 -4.91
N ASN A 7 20.33 -6.23 -4.01
CA ASN A 7 20.82 -5.61 -2.77
C ASN A 7 21.20 -6.62 -1.67
N GLY A 8 20.91 -7.92 -1.86
CA GLY A 8 21.24 -8.99 -0.91
C GLY A 8 20.28 -9.13 0.28
N VAL A 9 19.27 -8.26 0.40
CA VAL A 9 18.29 -8.27 1.49
C VAL A 9 16.92 -8.72 1.00
N VAL A 10 16.39 -8.10 -0.06
CA VAL A 10 15.10 -8.45 -0.68
C VAL A 10 15.33 -8.70 -2.17
N ALA A 11 14.80 -9.80 -2.69
CA ALA A 11 14.96 -10.15 -4.10
C ALA A 11 14.29 -9.10 -5.00
N THR A 12 15.02 -8.61 -6.00
CA THR A 12 14.53 -7.66 -7.01
C THR A 12 14.31 -8.39 -8.34
N LEU A 13 13.06 -8.53 -8.75
CA LEU A 13 12.68 -9.11 -10.03
C LEU A 13 12.54 -8.01 -11.08
N HIS A 14 13.53 -7.91 -11.97
CA HIS A 14 13.67 -6.84 -12.94
C HIS A 14 12.84 -7.08 -14.20
N ASN A 15 12.38 -6.00 -14.84
CA ASN A 15 11.82 -6.08 -16.19
C ASN A 15 12.92 -5.92 -17.24
N LEU A 16 13.52 -7.04 -17.65
CA LEU A 16 14.56 -7.05 -18.69
C LEU A 16 14.00 -7.03 -20.13
N ARG A 17 12.68 -6.98 -20.31
CA ARG A 17 11.97 -6.84 -21.62
C ARG A 17 12.16 -7.98 -22.62
N GLU A 18 12.72 -9.11 -22.21
CA GLU A 18 12.92 -10.31 -23.05
C GLU A 18 11.70 -11.25 -23.12
N ARG A 19 10.65 -10.96 -22.36
CA ARG A 19 9.46 -11.80 -22.25
C ARG A 19 8.21 -11.01 -22.63
N SER A 20 7.40 -11.58 -23.53
CA SER A 20 6.09 -11.01 -23.86
C SER A 20 5.08 -11.22 -22.74
N LEU A 21 4.14 -10.28 -22.63
CA LEU A 21 3.04 -10.33 -21.68
C LEU A 21 2.18 -11.59 -21.87
N GLU A 22 1.81 -11.93 -23.10
CA GLU A 22 0.94 -13.07 -23.41
C GLU A 22 1.57 -14.41 -23.00
N ARG A 23 2.91 -14.50 -23.00
CA ARG A 23 3.61 -15.66 -22.46
C ARG A 23 3.59 -15.69 -20.93
N MET A 24 3.63 -14.54 -20.28
CA MET A 24 3.49 -14.44 -18.83
C MET A 24 2.08 -14.85 -18.38
N GLU A 25 1.06 -14.29 -19.01
CA GLU A 25 -0.34 -14.53 -18.65
C GLU A 25 -0.75 -15.99 -18.85
N ARG A 26 -0.31 -16.65 -19.94
CA ARG A 26 -0.56 -18.09 -20.13
C ARG A 26 -0.01 -18.96 -19.00
N GLU A 27 1.14 -18.61 -18.44
CA GLU A 27 1.67 -19.32 -17.27
C GLU A 27 0.88 -18.98 -16.02
N ILE A 28 0.48 -17.71 -15.83
CA ILE A 28 -0.34 -17.28 -14.69
C ILE A 28 -1.70 -17.98 -14.72
N GLU A 29 -2.36 -18.08 -15.88
CA GLU A 29 -3.61 -18.84 -16.06
C GLU A 29 -3.46 -20.29 -15.59
N HIS A 30 -2.35 -20.94 -15.95
CA HIS A 30 -2.06 -22.29 -15.48
C HIS A 30 -1.87 -22.35 -13.96
N PHE A 31 -1.13 -21.40 -13.38
CA PHE A 31 -0.93 -21.33 -11.93
C PHE A 31 -2.23 -21.03 -11.18
N ALA A 32 -3.08 -20.16 -11.74
CA ALA A 32 -4.35 -19.73 -11.16
C ALA A 32 -5.33 -20.90 -10.96
N ALA A 33 -5.19 -21.99 -11.73
CA ALA A 33 -5.97 -23.21 -11.53
C ALA A 33 -5.76 -23.85 -10.15
N THR A 34 -4.60 -23.66 -9.53
CA THR A 34 -4.28 -24.16 -8.18
C THR A 34 -4.18 -23.05 -7.13
N ARG A 35 -3.95 -21.81 -7.57
CA ARG A 35 -3.87 -20.63 -6.73
C ARG A 35 -4.75 -19.52 -7.31
N PRO A 36 -6.08 -19.59 -7.10
CA PRO A 36 -6.99 -18.59 -7.63
C PRO A 36 -6.58 -17.18 -7.20
N ILE A 37 -6.66 -16.23 -8.14
CA ILE A 37 -6.17 -14.87 -7.96
C ILE A 37 -7.36 -13.96 -7.71
N THR A 38 -7.35 -13.29 -6.56
CA THR A 38 -8.31 -12.25 -6.22
C THR A 38 -7.62 -10.88 -6.29
N LEU A 39 -8.23 -9.93 -7.00
CA LEU A 39 -7.76 -8.55 -7.06
C LEU A 39 -8.64 -7.66 -6.17
N ILE A 40 -8.03 -6.95 -5.21
CA ILE A 40 -8.69 -5.95 -4.38
C ILE A 40 -8.48 -4.57 -5.00
N LEU A 41 -9.57 -3.83 -5.16
CA LEU A 41 -9.61 -2.45 -5.64
C LEU A 41 -10.27 -1.56 -4.58
N PRO A 42 -9.50 -0.98 -3.64
CA PRO A 42 -10.05 -0.03 -2.67
C PRO A 42 -10.31 1.30 -3.38
N SER A 43 -11.56 1.77 -3.34
CA SER A 43 -11.99 2.94 -4.11
C SER A 43 -12.91 3.88 -3.33
N LEU A 44 -12.76 5.18 -3.58
CA LEU A 44 -13.76 6.19 -3.25
C LEU A 44 -14.76 6.33 -4.41
N TYR A 45 -16.02 6.62 -4.11
CA TYR A 45 -17.00 6.88 -5.19
C TYR A 45 -16.52 7.96 -6.19
N SER A 46 -15.87 9.02 -5.71
CA SER A 46 -15.32 10.09 -6.55
C SER A 46 -14.31 9.62 -7.60
N GLU A 47 -13.73 8.43 -7.47
CA GLU A 47 -12.81 7.86 -8.46
C GLU A 47 -13.56 7.23 -9.66
N LEU A 48 -14.83 6.83 -9.49
CA LEU A 48 -15.67 6.37 -10.60
C LEU A 48 -15.97 7.49 -11.61
N GLU A 49 -15.88 8.74 -11.17
CA GLU A 49 -16.03 9.93 -12.01
C GLU A 49 -14.72 10.32 -12.71
N ALA A 50 -13.59 9.70 -12.34
CA ALA A 50 -12.28 10.00 -12.91
C ALA A 50 -11.94 9.09 -14.11
N PRO A 51 -11.26 9.61 -15.15
CA PRO A 51 -10.86 8.80 -16.31
C PRO A 51 -9.93 7.62 -15.99
N ALA A 52 -9.16 7.73 -14.90
CA ALA A 52 -8.20 6.70 -14.50
C ALA A 52 -8.88 5.35 -14.26
N LEU A 53 -9.97 5.32 -13.47
CA LEU A 53 -10.66 4.07 -13.16
C LEU A 53 -11.34 3.45 -14.39
N GLU A 54 -11.81 4.28 -15.32
CA GLU A 54 -12.39 3.80 -16.58
C GLU A 54 -11.34 3.05 -17.41
N HIS A 55 -10.13 3.60 -17.48
CA HIS A 55 -9.01 2.94 -18.14
C HIS A 55 -8.62 1.64 -17.44
N ILE A 56 -8.53 1.64 -16.10
CA ILE A 56 -8.24 0.45 -15.29
C ILE A 56 -9.25 -0.66 -15.57
N VAL A 57 -10.56 -0.36 -15.54
CA VAL A 57 -11.62 -1.35 -15.81
C VAL A 57 -11.51 -1.91 -17.23
N SER A 58 -11.15 -1.08 -18.21
CA SER A 58 -10.96 -1.50 -19.61
C SER A 58 -9.76 -2.44 -19.78
N GLU A 59 -8.65 -2.19 -19.08
CA GLU A 59 -7.49 -3.08 -19.05
C GLU A 59 -7.80 -4.38 -18.31
N LEU A 60 -8.45 -4.30 -17.15
CA LEU A 60 -8.83 -5.45 -16.33
C LEU A 60 -9.82 -6.37 -17.05
N ALA A 61 -10.73 -5.83 -17.86
CA ALA A 61 -11.68 -6.63 -18.63
C ALA A 61 -10.99 -7.62 -19.60
N GLN A 62 -9.73 -7.38 -19.94
CA GLN A 62 -8.94 -8.24 -20.82
C GLN A 62 -8.12 -9.30 -20.06
N VAL A 63 -8.14 -9.30 -18.72
CA VAL A 63 -7.31 -10.18 -17.90
C VAL A 63 -7.96 -11.56 -17.68
N PRO A 64 -7.37 -12.66 -18.19
CA PRO A 64 -8.04 -13.96 -18.23
C PRO A 64 -7.87 -14.81 -16.95
N TYR A 65 -6.93 -14.47 -16.07
CA TYR A 65 -6.54 -15.30 -14.92
C TYR A 65 -7.09 -14.84 -13.57
N ILE A 66 -7.80 -13.70 -13.52
CA ILE A 66 -8.42 -13.22 -12.29
C ILE A 66 -9.67 -14.07 -12.01
N SER A 67 -9.73 -14.67 -10.83
CA SER A 67 -10.88 -15.46 -10.38
C SER A 67 -11.98 -14.58 -9.80
N GLU A 68 -11.61 -13.49 -9.12
CA GLU A 68 -12.55 -12.55 -8.52
C GLU A 68 -11.94 -11.15 -8.37
N ILE A 69 -12.74 -10.11 -8.58
CA ILE A 69 -12.39 -8.71 -8.28
C ILE A 69 -13.25 -8.23 -7.10
N VAL A 70 -12.61 -7.83 -6.02
CA VAL A 70 -13.27 -7.30 -4.81
C VAL A 70 -13.07 -5.79 -4.78
N ILE A 71 -14.15 -5.05 -5.03
CA ILE A 71 -14.13 -3.59 -4.99
C ILE A 71 -14.62 -3.14 -3.61
N GLY A 72 -13.79 -2.41 -2.87
CA GLY A 72 -14.22 -1.78 -1.63
C GLY A 72 -14.62 -0.33 -1.90
N LEU A 73 -15.91 -0.02 -1.79
CA LEU A 73 -16.47 1.30 -2.15
C LEU A 73 -16.76 2.13 -0.90
N ASP A 74 -15.97 3.18 -0.71
CA ASP A 74 -16.15 4.20 0.33
C ASP A 74 -16.86 5.44 -0.21
N GLN A 75 -17.51 6.18 0.69
CA GLN A 75 -18.16 7.47 0.47
C GLN A 75 -19.22 7.45 -0.64
N ALA A 76 -20.03 6.39 -0.68
CA ALA A 76 -21.14 6.26 -1.62
C ALA A 76 -22.50 6.32 -0.92
N SER A 77 -23.45 7.04 -1.50
CA SER A 77 -24.88 6.93 -1.22
C SER A 77 -25.48 5.67 -1.87
N ARG A 78 -26.77 5.38 -1.59
CA ARG A 78 -27.47 4.24 -2.23
C ARG A 78 -27.50 4.38 -3.75
N GLU A 79 -27.85 5.55 -4.26
CA GLU A 79 -27.91 5.82 -5.71
C GLU A 79 -26.52 5.67 -6.36
N GLN A 80 -25.48 6.15 -5.68
CA GLN A 80 -24.09 6.03 -6.10
C GLN A 80 -23.61 4.57 -6.08
N PHE A 81 -24.07 3.76 -5.13
CA PHE A 81 -23.80 2.33 -5.11
C PHE A 81 -24.48 1.58 -6.27
N GLU A 82 -25.74 1.90 -6.61
CA GLU A 82 -26.38 1.32 -7.81
C GLU A 82 -25.68 1.73 -9.11
N HIS A 83 -25.20 2.98 -9.18
CA HIS A 83 -24.35 3.42 -10.28
C HIS A 83 -23.05 2.59 -10.34
N ALA A 84 -22.40 2.34 -9.21
CA ALA A 84 -21.20 1.50 -9.14
C ALA A 84 -21.46 0.06 -9.62
N LYS A 85 -22.58 -0.56 -9.25
CA LYS A 85 -22.99 -1.88 -9.76
C LYS A 85 -23.07 -1.89 -11.28
N THR A 86 -23.70 -0.87 -11.86
CA THR A 86 -23.79 -0.70 -13.32
C THR A 86 -22.40 -0.49 -13.93
N TYR A 87 -21.57 0.36 -13.32
CA TYR A 87 -20.24 0.72 -13.78
C TYR A 87 -19.30 -0.50 -13.86
N PHE A 88 -19.29 -1.35 -12.82
CA PHE A 88 -18.41 -2.53 -12.76
C PHE A 88 -18.97 -3.75 -13.48
N SER A 89 -20.25 -3.76 -13.89
CA SER A 89 -20.84 -4.84 -14.71
C SER A 89 -20.12 -5.07 -16.05
N ARG A 90 -19.28 -4.13 -16.48
CA ARG A 90 -18.39 -4.24 -17.64
C ARG A 90 -17.26 -5.27 -17.45
N LEU A 91 -16.92 -5.62 -16.21
CA LEU A 91 -15.92 -6.64 -15.91
C LEU A 91 -16.51 -8.04 -16.19
N PRO A 92 -15.92 -8.82 -17.11
CA PRO A 92 -16.38 -10.19 -17.39
C PRO A 92 -16.06 -11.17 -16.25
N GLN A 93 -15.11 -10.83 -15.38
CA GLN A 93 -14.78 -11.63 -14.21
C GLN A 93 -15.87 -11.52 -13.14
N LYS A 94 -15.93 -12.53 -12.27
CA LYS A 94 -16.71 -12.42 -11.03
C LYS A 94 -16.22 -11.19 -10.28
N HIS A 95 -17.13 -10.30 -9.93
CA HIS A 95 -16.80 -9.13 -9.13
C HIS A 95 -17.85 -8.89 -8.05
N VAL A 96 -17.44 -8.26 -6.97
CA VAL A 96 -18.30 -7.87 -5.86
C VAL A 96 -17.94 -6.47 -5.40
N ILE A 97 -18.92 -5.75 -4.89
CA ILE A 97 -18.74 -4.39 -4.37
C ILE A 97 -19.13 -4.39 -2.90
N LEU A 98 -18.16 -4.12 -2.03
CA LEU A 98 -18.39 -3.88 -0.61
C LEU A 98 -18.80 -2.41 -0.44
N TRP A 99 -20.08 -2.16 -0.14
CA TRP A 99 -20.55 -0.82 0.17
C TRP A 99 -20.26 -0.49 1.64
N ASN A 100 -19.05 0.00 1.93
CA ASN A 100 -18.56 0.16 3.30
C ASN A 100 -19.42 1.13 4.12
N ASP A 101 -19.99 2.14 3.46
CA ASP A 101 -20.93 3.10 4.07
C ASP A 101 -22.40 2.65 4.04
N GLY A 102 -22.67 1.48 3.48
CA GLY A 102 -23.99 0.89 3.40
C GLY A 102 -24.54 0.47 4.77
N PRO A 103 -25.87 0.37 4.91
CA PRO A 103 -26.51 0.05 6.18
C PRO A 103 -26.05 -1.30 6.76
N ARG A 104 -25.75 -2.29 5.90
CA ARG A 104 -25.34 -3.63 6.34
C ARG A 104 -23.90 -3.65 6.86
N LEU A 105 -22.94 -3.08 6.13
CA LEU A 105 -21.56 -3.00 6.62
C LEU A 105 -21.40 -2.02 7.80
N LYS A 106 -22.24 -0.97 7.91
CA LYS A 106 -22.34 -0.17 9.13
C LYS A 106 -22.87 -0.94 10.33
N ALA A 107 -23.79 -1.89 10.14
CA ALA A 107 -24.23 -2.77 11.21
C ALA A 107 -23.09 -3.70 11.70
N ILE A 108 -22.28 -4.22 10.77
CA ILE A 108 -21.07 -4.99 11.09
C ILE A 108 -20.05 -4.14 11.85
N ASP A 109 -19.82 -2.90 11.42
CA ASP A 109 -18.96 -1.95 12.14
C ASP A 109 -19.42 -1.70 13.57
N ALA A 110 -20.74 -1.51 13.78
CA ALA A 110 -21.30 -1.35 15.12
C ALA A 110 -21.12 -2.59 16.01
N GLN A 111 -21.16 -3.80 15.45
CA GLN A 111 -20.84 -5.02 16.20
C GLN A 111 -19.36 -5.07 16.59
N LEU A 112 -18.47 -4.72 15.65
CA LEU A 112 -17.03 -4.63 15.90
C LEU A 112 -16.72 -3.59 16.99
N ASP A 113 -17.40 -2.46 17.00
CA ASP A 113 -17.21 -1.38 17.98
C ASP A 113 -17.61 -1.84 19.39
N GLN A 114 -18.74 -2.56 19.51
CA GLN A 114 -19.16 -3.18 20.78
C GLN A 114 -18.12 -4.16 21.34
N ALA A 115 -17.36 -4.82 20.48
CA ALA A 115 -16.27 -5.71 20.86
C ALA A 115 -14.91 -4.99 21.03
N SER A 116 -14.85 -3.67 20.83
CA SER A 116 -13.59 -2.89 20.79
C SER A 116 -12.60 -3.41 19.74
N LEU A 117 -13.13 -3.81 18.59
CA LEU A 117 -12.40 -4.35 17.44
C LEU A 117 -12.61 -3.53 16.15
N ALA A 118 -13.46 -2.51 16.18
CA ALA A 118 -13.69 -1.66 15.02
C ALA A 118 -12.42 -0.88 14.63
N PRO A 119 -12.12 -0.77 13.32
CA PRO A 119 -11.18 0.21 12.82
C PRO A 119 -11.54 1.62 13.29
N ASP A 120 -10.58 2.29 13.91
CA ASP A 120 -10.75 3.59 14.58
C ASP A 120 -10.89 4.78 13.63
N GLN A 121 -10.34 4.68 12.41
CA GLN A 121 -10.33 5.76 11.43
C GLN A 121 -10.81 5.32 10.05
N PRO A 122 -11.55 6.18 9.33
CA PRO A 122 -11.82 5.98 7.92
C PRO A 122 -10.54 6.15 7.09
N GLY A 123 -10.43 5.39 6.00
CA GLY A 123 -9.29 5.48 5.09
C GLY A 123 -9.07 4.20 4.29
N LYS A 124 -8.11 4.27 3.35
CA LYS A 124 -7.72 3.16 2.48
C LYS A 124 -7.38 1.89 3.29
N GLY A 125 -6.68 2.04 4.42
CA GLY A 125 -6.37 0.91 5.30
C GLY A 125 -7.62 0.16 5.76
N ARG A 126 -8.61 0.89 6.30
CA ARG A 126 -9.90 0.32 6.74
C ARG A 126 -10.65 -0.35 5.60
N ASN A 127 -10.69 0.28 4.43
CA ASN A 127 -11.32 -0.29 3.22
C ASN A 127 -10.70 -1.65 2.86
N VAL A 128 -9.37 -1.69 2.75
CA VAL A 128 -8.61 -2.91 2.46
C VAL A 128 -8.83 -3.98 3.52
N TRP A 129 -8.91 -3.58 4.80
CA TRP A 129 -9.17 -4.50 5.90
C TRP A 129 -10.53 -5.20 5.77
N TYR A 130 -11.61 -4.48 5.43
CA TYR A 130 -12.92 -5.08 5.12
C TYR A 130 -12.88 -5.99 3.89
N CYS A 131 -12.17 -5.58 2.83
CA CYS A 131 -11.98 -6.42 1.64
C CYS A 131 -11.29 -7.74 2.00
N ILE A 132 -10.28 -7.71 2.89
CA ILE A 132 -9.63 -8.93 3.36
C ILE A 132 -10.58 -9.80 4.18
N GLY A 133 -11.40 -9.22 5.04
CA GLY A 133 -12.43 -9.94 5.79
C GLY A 133 -13.39 -10.68 4.87
N TYR A 134 -13.83 -10.01 3.80
CA TYR A 134 -14.59 -10.64 2.73
C TYR A 134 -13.78 -11.78 2.11
N VAL A 135 -12.57 -11.53 1.60
CA VAL A 135 -11.75 -12.56 0.91
C VAL A 135 -11.50 -13.79 1.78
N LEU A 136 -11.29 -13.64 3.09
CA LEU A 136 -11.13 -14.76 4.02
C LEU A 136 -12.37 -15.66 4.12
N GLY A 137 -13.57 -15.11 3.92
CA GLY A 137 -14.81 -15.87 3.81
C GLY A 137 -14.94 -16.62 2.49
N ALA A 138 -14.36 -16.07 1.42
CA ALA A 138 -14.27 -16.71 0.11
C ALA A 138 -13.16 -17.77 0.12
N ARG A 139 -13.49 -19.00 0.55
CA ARG A 139 -12.57 -20.14 0.75
C ARG A 139 -11.69 -20.55 -0.46
N SER A 140 -11.79 -19.87 -1.58
CA SER A 140 -11.09 -20.16 -2.84
C SER A 140 -9.84 -19.31 -3.09
N ALA A 141 -9.59 -18.22 -2.36
CA ALA A 141 -8.46 -17.35 -2.67
C ALA A 141 -7.09 -18.02 -2.40
N GLY A 142 -6.22 -18.08 -3.43
CA GLY A 142 -4.84 -18.54 -3.33
C GLY A 142 -3.84 -17.40 -3.25
N VAL A 143 -4.05 -16.37 -4.07
CA VAL A 143 -3.26 -15.13 -4.12
C VAL A 143 -4.21 -13.94 -4.08
N VAL A 144 -3.83 -12.90 -3.35
CA VAL A 144 -4.50 -11.61 -3.31
C VAL A 144 -3.56 -10.53 -3.80
N ALA A 145 -3.99 -9.76 -4.79
CA ALA A 145 -3.30 -8.55 -5.24
C ALA A 145 -4.11 -7.32 -4.83
N LEU A 146 -3.44 -6.20 -4.64
CA LEU A 146 -4.04 -4.89 -4.39
C LEU A 146 -3.44 -3.88 -5.35
N HIS A 147 -4.27 -3.17 -6.09
CA HIS A 147 -3.89 -2.04 -6.95
C HIS A 147 -4.72 -0.80 -6.59
N ASP A 148 -4.12 0.38 -6.73
CA ASP A 148 -4.84 1.65 -6.55
C ASP A 148 -5.78 1.96 -7.72
N CYS A 149 -6.89 2.65 -7.44
CA CYS A 149 -7.92 3.01 -8.41
C CYS A 149 -7.68 4.36 -9.10
N ASP A 150 -6.57 5.04 -8.79
CA ASP A 150 -6.22 6.37 -9.31
C ASP A 150 -5.04 6.36 -10.30
N ILE A 151 -4.62 5.17 -10.75
CA ILE A 151 -3.49 4.97 -11.68
C ILE A 151 -3.90 5.39 -13.10
N THR A 152 -3.30 6.47 -13.62
CA THR A 152 -3.63 7.00 -14.95
C THR A 152 -2.94 6.24 -16.08
N THR A 153 -1.81 5.60 -15.79
CA THR A 153 -0.98 4.85 -16.75
C THR A 153 -1.13 3.33 -16.59
N TYR A 154 -2.29 2.87 -16.12
CA TYR A 154 -2.49 1.46 -15.80
C TYR A 154 -2.30 0.58 -17.02
N SER A 155 -1.63 -0.56 -16.84
CA SER A 155 -1.58 -1.61 -17.85
C SER A 155 -1.74 -2.96 -17.17
N ARG A 156 -2.43 -3.89 -17.83
CA ARG A 156 -2.54 -5.27 -17.35
C ARG A 156 -1.20 -5.98 -17.15
N ASP A 157 -0.11 -5.49 -17.78
CA ASP A 157 1.26 -5.95 -17.54
C ASP A 157 1.70 -5.76 -16.07
N MET A 158 1.24 -4.66 -15.43
CA MET A 158 1.53 -4.39 -14.03
C MET A 158 1.03 -5.53 -13.13
N LEU A 159 -0.23 -5.94 -13.35
CA LEU A 159 -0.85 -7.01 -12.57
C LEU A 159 -0.16 -8.35 -12.84
N ALA A 160 0.08 -8.67 -14.11
CA ALA A 160 0.70 -9.93 -14.50
C ALA A 160 2.06 -10.10 -13.81
N ARG A 161 2.90 -9.06 -13.85
CA ARG A 161 4.22 -9.06 -13.22
C ARG A 161 4.14 -9.18 -11.71
N LEU A 162 3.23 -8.43 -11.10
CA LEU A 162 3.07 -8.40 -9.65
C LEU A 162 2.68 -9.76 -9.07
N VAL A 163 1.72 -10.44 -9.72
CA VAL A 163 1.22 -11.75 -9.23
C VAL A 163 2.09 -12.93 -9.64
N TYR A 164 2.89 -12.81 -10.72
CA TYR A 164 3.71 -13.89 -11.23
C TYR A 164 4.57 -14.59 -10.14
N PRO A 165 5.38 -13.88 -9.32
CA PRO A 165 6.24 -14.55 -8.36
C PRO A 165 5.51 -15.27 -7.22
N VAL A 166 4.32 -14.80 -6.84
CA VAL A 166 3.53 -15.40 -5.75
C VAL A 166 2.59 -16.50 -6.24
N THR A 167 2.19 -16.45 -7.51
CA THR A 167 1.40 -17.50 -8.16
C THR A 167 2.27 -18.67 -8.62
N ASN A 168 3.50 -18.43 -9.05
CA ASN A 168 4.40 -19.47 -9.53
C ASN A 168 4.72 -20.52 -8.43
N PRO A 169 4.39 -21.81 -8.63
CA PRO A 169 4.62 -22.85 -7.64
C PRO A 169 6.10 -23.20 -7.44
N GLY A 170 6.97 -22.90 -8.41
CA GLY A 170 8.41 -23.09 -8.32
C GLY A 170 9.13 -22.01 -7.53
N PHE A 171 8.45 -20.92 -7.14
CA PHE A 171 9.06 -19.80 -6.43
C PHE A 171 8.74 -19.84 -4.91
N PRO A 172 9.69 -19.43 -4.06
CA PRO A 172 9.50 -19.42 -2.61
C PRO A 172 8.66 -18.23 -2.12
N TYR A 173 8.34 -17.28 -3.00
CA TYR A 173 7.77 -16.00 -2.60
C TYR A 173 6.32 -16.13 -2.12
N VAL A 174 6.06 -15.48 -0.98
CA VAL A 174 4.73 -15.31 -0.39
C VAL A 174 4.23 -13.88 -0.50
N PHE A 175 5.13 -12.92 -0.77
CA PHE A 175 4.81 -11.51 -0.96
C PHE A 175 5.65 -10.90 -2.10
N ALA A 176 5.02 -10.02 -2.87
CA ALA A 176 5.62 -9.25 -3.95
C ALA A 176 5.18 -7.78 -3.84
N LYS A 177 6.14 -6.86 -3.76
CA LYS A 177 5.92 -5.41 -3.80
C LYS A 177 6.17 -4.87 -5.21
N GLY A 178 5.23 -4.13 -5.78
CA GLY A 178 5.47 -3.39 -7.02
C GLY A 178 6.48 -2.28 -6.80
N TYR A 179 7.34 -2.04 -7.79
CA TYR A 179 8.24 -0.91 -7.81
C TYR A 179 8.27 -0.30 -9.21
N TYR A 180 8.35 1.03 -9.27
CA TYR A 180 8.24 1.80 -10.51
C TYR A 180 8.72 3.24 -10.27
N PRO A 181 9.38 3.88 -11.26
CA PRO A 181 9.67 5.30 -11.19
C PRO A 181 8.38 6.12 -11.36
N ARG A 182 8.25 7.19 -10.58
CA ARG A 182 7.16 8.16 -10.70
C ARG A 182 7.62 9.37 -11.48
N ILE A 183 7.29 9.42 -12.77
CA ILE A 183 7.68 10.48 -13.70
C ILE A 183 6.41 10.97 -14.40
N ALA A 184 6.05 12.22 -14.16
CA ALA A 184 4.94 12.89 -14.84
C ALA A 184 5.25 14.38 -14.97
N ASP A 185 4.62 15.06 -15.93
CA ASP A 185 4.78 16.50 -16.17
C ASP A 185 6.24 16.97 -16.28
N ARG A 186 7.10 16.11 -16.87
CA ARG A 186 8.55 16.33 -16.97
C ARG A 186 9.23 16.55 -15.61
N SER A 187 8.74 15.94 -14.53
CA SER A 187 9.28 16.07 -13.18
C SER A 187 9.43 14.69 -12.50
N LEU A 188 10.28 14.64 -11.46
CA LEU A 188 10.38 13.50 -10.56
C LEU A 188 9.34 13.64 -9.44
N ASN A 189 8.38 12.71 -9.37
CA ASN A 189 7.34 12.69 -8.35
C ASN A 189 7.72 11.80 -7.16
N GLY A 190 6.77 11.53 -6.25
CA GLY A 190 7.01 10.69 -5.07
C GLY A 190 7.76 11.37 -3.93
N ARG A 191 7.45 12.65 -3.67
CA ARG A 191 8.08 13.48 -2.61
C ARG A 191 8.19 12.78 -1.26
N VAL A 192 7.17 12.02 -0.83
CA VAL A 192 7.22 11.31 0.46
C VAL A 192 8.27 10.19 0.46
N THR A 193 8.44 9.46 -0.64
CA THR A 193 9.52 8.45 -0.71
C THR A 193 10.89 9.11 -0.80
N ARG A 194 11.03 10.10 -1.70
CA ARG A 194 12.30 10.77 -2.00
C ARG A 194 12.81 11.66 -0.86
N LEU A 195 11.93 12.49 -0.30
CA LEU A 195 12.28 13.56 0.62
C LEU A 195 11.98 13.26 2.08
N LEU A 196 11.09 12.30 2.38
CA LEU A 196 10.81 11.87 3.76
C LEU A 196 11.42 10.50 4.06
N VAL A 197 10.91 9.43 3.46
CA VAL A 197 11.24 8.05 3.88
C VAL A 197 12.71 7.72 3.67
N THR A 198 13.25 7.95 2.48
CA THR A 198 14.66 7.65 2.18
C THR A 198 15.62 8.39 3.11
N PRO A 199 15.58 9.73 3.24
CA PRO A 199 16.45 10.43 4.18
C PRO A 199 16.16 10.08 5.64
N LEU A 200 14.91 9.78 6.02
CA LEU A 200 14.58 9.38 7.39
C LEU A 200 15.22 8.04 7.75
N LEU A 201 15.18 7.04 6.86
CA LEU A 201 15.84 5.74 7.09
C LEU A 201 17.35 5.88 7.22
N LEU A 202 18.00 6.68 6.36
CA LEU A 202 19.43 7.00 6.47
C LEU A 202 19.76 7.70 7.80
N SER A 203 18.88 8.61 8.23
CA SER A 203 19.08 9.38 9.45
C SER A 203 18.84 8.58 10.72
N LEU A 204 17.87 7.67 10.70
CA LEU A 204 17.64 6.73 11.78
C LEU A 204 18.89 5.88 11.98
N GLU A 205 19.42 5.27 10.91
CA GLU A 205 20.66 4.47 11.00
C GLU A 205 21.84 5.28 11.55
N ASN A 206 22.01 6.54 11.16
CA ASN A 206 23.05 7.41 11.71
C ASN A 206 22.88 7.69 13.21
N VAL A 207 21.64 7.82 13.69
CA VAL A 207 21.35 8.23 15.08
C VAL A 207 21.27 7.04 16.03
N ILE A 208 20.66 5.94 15.62
CA ILE A 208 20.45 4.74 16.46
C ILE A 208 21.43 3.60 16.14
N GLY A 209 22.26 3.76 15.11
CA GLY A 209 23.19 2.74 14.64
C GLY A 209 22.56 1.75 13.66
N HIS A 210 23.37 0.77 13.24
CA HIS A 210 22.92 -0.29 12.33
C HIS A 210 21.76 -1.09 12.92
N HIS A 211 20.69 -1.25 12.14
CA HIS A 211 19.51 -2.02 12.54
C HIS A 211 18.98 -2.83 11.34
N PRO A 212 18.86 -4.17 11.43
CA PRO A 212 18.45 -5.01 10.30
C PRO A 212 17.09 -4.65 9.69
N TYR A 213 16.13 -4.19 10.50
CA TYR A 213 14.85 -3.69 9.99
C TYR A 213 14.99 -2.45 9.10
N ILE A 214 15.94 -1.54 9.40
CA ILE A 214 16.20 -0.38 8.56
C ILE A 214 16.80 -0.83 7.23
N ASP A 215 17.74 -1.79 7.24
CA ASP A 215 18.28 -2.38 6.00
C ASP A 215 17.20 -3.05 5.16
N TYR A 216 16.29 -3.78 5.80
CA TYR A 216 15.14 -4.37 5.15
C TYR A 216 14.25 -3.32 4.46
N LEU A 217 13.91 -2.21 5.13
CA LEU A 217 13.13 -1.15 4.50
C LEU A 217 13.89 -0.43 3.38
N LYS A 218 15.18 -0.11 3.57
CA LYS A 218 16.04 0.52 2.54
C LYS A 218 16.20 -0.37 1.31
N ALA A 219 16.04 -1.69 1.45
CA ALA A 219 16.14 -2.62 0.33
C ALA A 219 15.01 -2.46 -0.69
N PHE A 220 13.84 -1.96 -0.29
CA PHE A 220 12.75 -1.66 -1.22
C PHE A 220 13.01 -0.34 -1.93
N ARG A 221 12.97 -0.35 -3.27
CA ARG A 221 13.15 0.87 -4.07
C ARG A 221 12.02 1.88 -3.84
N TYR A 222 10.79 1.39 -3.66
CA TYR A 222 9.59 2.18 -3.43
C TYR A 222 8.74 1.54 -2.32
N PRO A 223 9.12 1.69 -1.04
CA PRO A 223 8.44 1.04 0.07
C PRO A 223 6.97 1.47 0.22
N LEU A 224 6.63 2.67 -0.28
CA LEU A 224 5.28 3.25 -0.27
C LEU A 224 4.46 2.97 -1.55
N ALA A 225 4.89 2.08 -2.44
CA ALA A 225 4.05 1.69 -3.58
C ALA A 225 2.75 1.03 -3.11
N GLY A 226 1.60 1.44 -3.64
CA GLY A 226 0.30 0.84 -3.28
C GLY A 226 0.20 -0.61 -3.72
N GLU A 227 0.89 -0.96 -4.80
CA GLU A 227 0.75 -2.23 -5.50
C GLU A 227 1.53 -3.33 -4.80
N PHE A 228 0.82 -4.34 -4.30
CA PHE A 228 1.44 -5.56 -3.80
C PHE A 228 0.56 -6.78 -4.04
N ALA A 229 1.18 -7.96 -4.06
CA ALA A 229 0.49 -9.24 -4.06
C ALA A 229 1.03 -10.13 -2.95
N MET A 230 0.16 -10.95 -2.38
CA MET A 230 0.51 -11.88 -1.32
C MET A 230 -0.27 -13.19 -1.44
N ARG A 231 0.26 -14.27 -0.87
CA ARG A 231 -0.51 -15.51 -0.75
C ARG A 231 -1.60 -15.34 0.30
N ALA A 232 -2.78 -15.89 0.04
CA ALA A 232 -3.95 -15.71 0.89
C ALA A 232 -3.77 -16.22 2.33
N HIS A 233 -2.86 -17.17 2.56
CA HIS A 233 -2.56 -17.66 3.92
C HIS A 233 -1.91 -16.61 4.83
N LEU A 234 -1.45 -15.46 4.31
CA LEU A 234 -0.94 -14.35 5.11
C LEU A 234 -2.07 -13.50 5.73
N LEU A 235 -3.25 -13.52 5.11
CA LEU A 235 -4.36 -12.61 5.43
C LEU A 235 -4.92 -12.72 6.85
N PRO A 236 -5.01 -13.91 7.49
CA PRO A 236 -5.56 -14.00 8.85
C PRO A 236 -4.72 -13.28 9.89
N ASP A 237 -3.39 -13.28 9.71
CA ASP A 237 -2.42 -12.76 10.68
C ASP A 237 -1.93 -11.34 10.38
N ILE A 238 -1.99 -10.92 9.12
CA ILE A 238 -1.47 -9.61 8.72
C ILE A 238 -2.25 -8.48 9.40
N ARG A 239 -1.52 -7.62 10.10
CA ARG A 239 -2.08 -6.43 10.74
C ARG A 239 -1.93 -5.24 9.82
N ILE A 240 -3.05 -4.65 9.46
CA ILE A 240 -3.10 -3.50 8.56
C ILE A 240 -3.30 -2.22 9.37
N PRO A 241 -2.44 -1.21 9.21
CA PRO A 241 -2.71 0.14 9.72
C PRO A 241 -3.97 0.74 9.06
N SER A 242 -4.77 1.47 9.82
CA SER A 242 -5.96 2.17 9.30
C SER A 242 -5.60 3.41 8.47
N ASP A 243 -4.39 3.93 8.64
CA ASP A 243 -3.89 5.19 8.10
C ASP A 243 -2.99 5.03 6.85
N TRP A 244 -2.32 6.12 6.46
CA TRP A 244 -1.34 6.17 5.36
C TRP A 244 -0.05 5.39 5.65
N GLY A 245 0.06 4.74 6.80
CA GLY A 245 1.11 3.79 7.13
C GLY A 245 0.88 2.39 6.56
N LEU A 246 -0.23 2.13 5.85
CA LEU A 246 -0.57 0.83 5.25
C LEU A 246 0.64 0.12 4.65
N GLU A 247 1.34 0.78 3.72
CA GLU A 247 2.41 0.16 2.95
C GLU A 247 3.61 -0.20 3.85
N ILE A 248 4.01 0.69 4.77
CA ILE A 248 5.09 0.43 5.73
C ILE A 248 4.66 -0.62 6.77
N GLY A 249 3.42 -0.59 7.23
CA GLY A 249 2.88 -1.53 8.21
C GLY A 249 2.85 -2.96 7.66
N VAL A 250 2.42 -3.13 6.41
CA VAL A 250 2.49 -4.42 5.70
C VAL A 250 3.93 -4.92 5.65
N LEU A 251 4.89 -4.08 5.26
CA LEU A 251 6.31 -4.46 5.26
C LEU A 251 6.84 -4.81 6.67
N SER A 252 6.38 -4.09 7.69
CA SER A 252 6.74 -4.33 9.11
C SER A 252 6.25 -5.68 9.60
N GLU A 253 5.03 -6.08 9.23
CA GLU A 253 4.45 -7.37 9.60
C GLU A 253 5.13 -8.52 8.87
N LEU A 254 5.51 -8.33 7.61
CA LEU A 254 6.28 -9.31 6.86
C LEU A 254 7.67 -9.51 7.48
N TRP A 255 8.36 -8.44 7.85
CA TRP A 255 9.64 -8.50 8.56
C TRP A 255 9.56 -9.32 9.85
N ARG A 256 8.45 -9.20 10.59
CA ARG A 256 8.26 -9.91 11.86
C ARG A 256 7.99 -11.41 11.66
N ASN A 257 7.25 -11.76 10.61
CA ASN A 257 6.63 -13.08 10.49
C ASN A 257 7.26 -13.97 9.41
N TYR A 258 8.06 -13.41 8.49
CA TYR A 258 8.59 -14.12 7.34
C TYR A 258 10.08 -13.84 7.12
N SER A 259 10.78 -14.85 6.57
CA SER A 259 12.15 -14.66 6.09
C SER A 259 12.16 -13.77 4.84
N ASN A 260 13.16 -12.90 4.73
CA ASN A 260 13.35 -12.07 3.55
C ASN A 260 13.43 -12.87 2.23
N ASN A 261 13.87 -14.13 2.27
CA ASN A 261 13.92 -15.00 1.09
C ASN A 261 12.53 -15.33 0.52
N ALA A 262 11.46 -15.14 1.30
CA ALA A 262 10.08 -15.32 0.88
C ALA A 262 9.45 -14.00 0.37
N ILE A 263 10.21 -12.91 0.34
CA ILE A 263 9.74 -11.57 0.01
C ILE A 263 10.51 -11.08 -1.21
N CYS A 264 9.79 -10.50 -2.17
CA CYS A 264 10.40 -9.89 -3.35
C CYS A 264 9.79 -8.53 -3.65
N GLN A 265 10.48 -7.77 -4.49
CA GLN A 265 9.95 -6.61 -5.18
C GLN A 265 10.05 -6.83 -6.69
N VAL A 266 9.11 -6.29 -7.45
CA VAL A 266 8.96 -6.54 -8.88
C VAL A 266 8.87 -5.22 -9.64
N ASP A 267 9.61 -5.12 -10.72
CA ASP A 267 9.50 -4.05 -11.70
C ASP A 267 8.19 -4.19 -12.45
N ILE A 268 7.22 -3.31 -12.20
CA ILE A 268 5.88 -3.45 -12.78
C ILE A 268 5.54 -2.37 -13.82
N ALA A 269 6.29 -1.27 -13.88
CA ALA A 269 6.00 -0.19 -14.82
C ALA A 269 7.23 0.68 -15.12
N ASP A 270 7.35 1.12 -16.38
CA ASP A 270 8.36 2.08 -16.84
C ASP A 270 8.02 3.53 -16.45
N SER A 271 6.72 3.82 -16.41
CA SER A 271 6.16 5.11 -16.03
C SER A 271 4.92 4.85 -15.20
N TYR A 272 4.87 5.47 -14.03
CA TYR A 272 3.71 5.42 -13.17
C TYR A 272 3.27 6.83 -12.82
N ASP A 273 2.01 7.14 -13.12
CA ASP A 273 1.37 8.37 -12.68
C ASP A 273 0.00 8.09 -12.07
N HIS A 274 -0.38 8.96 -11.14
CA HIS A 274 -1.60 8.84 -10.36
C HIS A 274 -2.06 10.22 -9.87
N LYS A 275 -3.17 10.31 -9.13
CA LYS A 275 -3.66 11.60 -8.63
C LYS A 275 -2.69 12.21 -7.62
N HIS A 276 -2.17 13.40 -7.92
CA HIS A 276 -1.23 14.09 -7.03
C HIS A 276 -1.95 14.69 -5.82
N GLN A 277 -1.38 14.47 -4.63
CA GLN A 277 -1.83 15.09 -3.38
C GLN A 277 -1.14 16.43 -3.15
N ALA A 278 -1.87 17.38 -2.56
CA ALA A 278 -1.32 18.67 -2.16
C ALA A 278 -0.35 18.50 -0.97
N LEU A 279 0.64 19.40 -0.88
CA LEU A 279 1.61 19.39 0.22
C LEU A 279 0.94 19.66 1.58
N SER A 280 -0.16 20.43 1.58
CA SER A 280 -0.91 20.84 2.79
C SER A 280 -0.02 21.46 3.88
N ALA A 281 0.72 22.52 3.54
CA ALA A 281 1.61 23.19 4.50
C ALA A 281 0.85 23.86 5.67
N ASP A 282 -0.36 24.36 5.40
CA ASP A 282 -1.17 25.09 6.38
C ASP A 282 -2.10 24.18 7.20
N ASP A 283 -2.15 22.88 6.89
CA ASP A 283 -3.04 21.92 7.55
C ASP A 283 -2.34 20.56 7.76
N ALA A 284 -1.86 20.34 8.99
CA ALA A 284 -1.23 19.10 9.40
C ALA A 284 -2.17 17.88 9.34
N ALA A 285 -3.49 18.08 9.26
CA ALA A 285 -4.47 17.01 9.19
C ALA A 285 -4.78 16.54 7.76
N SER A 286 -4.20 17.17 6.72
CA SER A 286 -4.46 16.80 5.33
C SER A 286 -3.19 16.59 4.49
N GLY A 287 -3.39 16.01 3.31
CA GLY A 287 -2.38 15.86 2.26
C GLY A 287 -1.10 15.14 2.72
N LEU A 288 0.03 15.59 2.18
CA LEU A 288 1.34 15.00 2.48
C LEU A 288 1.79 15.25 3.92
N SER A 289 1.28 16.29 4.58
CA SER A 289 1.62 16.61 5.97
C SER A 289 1.16 15.50 6.92
N ARG A 290 -0.13 15.13 6.89
CA ARG A 290 -0.67 14.01 7.67
C ARG A 290 0.05 12.69 7.38
N MET A 291 0.24 12.38 6.10
CA MET A 291 0.94 11.17 5.67
C MET A 291 2.34 11.08 6.29
N SER A 292 3.08 12.19 6.34
CA SER A 292 4.43 12.19 6.91
C SER A 292 4.45 11.92 8.42
N ILE A 293 3.47 12.45 9.16
CA ILE A 293 3.32 12.19 10.60
C ILE A 293 2.99 10.72 10.84
N ASP A 294 2.05 10.16 10.07
CA ASP A 294 1.63 8.76 10.19
C ASP A 294 2.78 7.78 9.90
N ILE A 295 3.54 8.02 8.83
CA ILE A 295 4.73 7.22 8.48
C ILE A 295 5.80 7.32 9.58
N ALA A 296 6.12 8.54 10.05
CA ALA A 296 7.13 8.73 11.09
C ALA A 296 6.73 8.02 12.41
N LYS A 297 5.47 8.16 12.84
CA LYS A 297 4.94 7.43 14.01
C LYS A 297 5.05 5.91 13.83
N SER A 298 4.71 5.40 12.66
CA SER A 298 4.78 3.96 12.36
C SER A 298 6.21 3.42 12.48
N LEU A 299 7.18 4.13 11.91
CA LEU A 299 8.60 3.77 12.01
C LEU A 299 9.12 3.81 13.45
N LEU A 300 8.84 4.88 14.19
CA LEU A 300 9.28 5.03 15.58
C LEU A 300 8.68 3.93 16.48
N ARG A 301 7.38 3.65 16.36
CA ARG A 301 6.71 2.59 17.12
C ARG A 301 7.25 1.20 16.79
N LYS A 302 7.52 0.93 15.51
CA LYS A 302 8.07 -0.36 15.09
C LYS A 302 9.48 -0.55 15.65
N LEU A 303 10.35 0.45 15.53
CA LEU A 303 11.69 0.40 16.13
C LEU A 303 11.64 0.27 17.66
N ALA A 304 10.71 0.96 18.32
CA ALA A 304 10.52 0.82 19.77
C ALA A 304 10.06 -0.59 20.18
N THR A 305 9.20 -1.22 19.37
CA THR A 305 8.79 -2.62 19.58
C THR A 305 9.97 -3.59 19.41
N ASP A 306 10.96 -3.24 18.59
CA ASP A 306 12.20 -4.00 18.40
C ASP A 306 13.30 -3.64 19.42
N GLY A 307 12.98 -2.78 20.40
CA GLY A 307 13.86 -2.46 21.54
C GLY A 307 14.64 -1.15 21.45
N VAL A 308 14.40 -0.34 20.41
CA VAL A 308 15.02 1.00 20.28
C VAL A 308 14.36 1.99 21.23
N THR A 309 15.15 2.72 22.01
CA THR A 309 14.63 3.78 22.88
C THR A 309 14.74 5.13 22.18
N PHE A 310 13.69 5.94 22.31
CA PHE A 310 13.69 7.32 21.84
C PHE A 310 13.44 8.27 23.02
N SER A 311 14.17 9.38 23.05
CA SER A 311 13.99 10.50 23.97
C SER A 311 13.77 11.79 23.17
N GLN A 312 13.46 12.90 23.85
CA GLN A 312 13.37 14.19 23.16
C GLN A 312 14.71 14.59 22.50
N GLU A 313 15.83 14.28 23.14
CA GLU A 313 17.18 14.55 22.62
C GLU A 313 17.47 13.72 21.36
N SER A 314 17.12 12.43 21.37
CA SER A 314 17.31 11.59 20.18
C SER A 314 16.42 12.05 19.03
N LEU A 315 15.18 12.48 19.29
CA LEU A 315 14.29 13.02 18.27
C LEU A 315 14.78 14.35 17.68
N ARG A 316 15.32 15.24 18.51
CA ARG A 316 15.96 16.49 18.05
C ARG A 316 17.18 16.20 17.18
N THR A 317 18.00 15.23 17.58
CA THR A 317 19.17 14.78 16.81
C THR A 317 18.75 14.15 15.49
N LEU A 318 17.70 13.33 15.51
CA LEU A 318 17.12 12.72 14.31
C LEU A 318 16.60 13.77 13.34
N LYS A 319 15.87 14.79 13.82
CA LYS A 319 15.42 15.92 12.98
C LYS A 319 16.59 16.62 12.30
N ALA A 320 17.63 16.96 13.04
CA ALA A 320 18.78 17.68 12.48
C ALA A 320 19.52 16.83 11.42
N THR A 321 19.70 15.53 11.70
CA THR A 321 20.34 14.57 10.78
C THR A 321 19.48 14.36 9.53
N TYR A 322 18.17 14.18 9.71
CA TYR A 322 17.18 14.12 8.64
C TYR A 322 17.23 15.33 7.73
N TYR A 323 17.19 16.53 8.31
CA TYR A 323 17.19 17.76 7.55
C TYR A 323 18.42 17.86 6.64
N ARG A 324 19.61 17.52 7.17
CA ARG A 324 20.83 17.52 6.37
C ARG A 324 20.80 16.48 5.25
N ASN A 325 20.49 15.23 5.58
CA ASN A 325 20.44 14.14 4.61
C ASN A 325 19.39 14.39 3.50
N ALA A 326 18.25 14.97 3.86
CA ALA A 326 17.20 15.31 2.91
C ALA A 326 17.64 16.41 1.93
N LEU A 327 18.32 17.47 2.40
CA LEU A 327 18.86 18.52 1.54
C LEU A 327 19.93 17.98 0.56
N ASP A 328 20.79 17.07 1.03
CA ASP A 328 21.79 16.42 0.16
C ASP A 328 21.09 15.57 -0.93
N LEU A 329 20.02 14.85 -0.57
CA LEU A 329 19.21 14.10 -1.55
C LEU A 329 18.44 15.00 -2.52
N VAL A 330 17.93 16.17 -2.09
CA VAL A 330 17.30 17.15 -2.98
C VAL A 330 18.27 17.55 -4.10
N GLU A 331 19.54 17.79 -3.78
CA GLU A 331 20.56 18.11 -4.77
C GLU A 331 20.83 16.94 -5.72
N ILE A 332 20.90 15.71 -5.21
CA ILE A 332 21.08 14.50 -6.04
C ILE A 332 19.90 14.33 -7.00
N TYR A 333 18.66 14.41 -6.52
CA TYR A 333 17.47 14.30 -7.37
C TYR A 333 17.36 15.44 -8.38
N HIS A 334 17.80 16.64 -8.02
CA HIS A 334 17.87 17.77 -8.95
C HIS A 334 18.85 17.49 -10.11
N ASN A 335 20.04 16.99 -9.79
CA ASN A 335 21.05 16.66 -10.78
C ASN A 335 20.60 15.50 -11.68
N ASP A 336 19.99 14.47 -11.09
CA ASP A 336 19.43 13.32 -11.82
C ASP A 336 18.30 13.75 -12.76
N ALA A 337 17.35 14.56 -12.27
CA ALA A 337 16.29 15.12 -13.09
C ALA A 337 16.85 15.91 -14.29
N ARG A 338 17.81 16.81 -14.04
CA ARG A 338 18.42 17.63 -15.09
C ARG A 338 19.18 16.80 -16.12
N MET A 339 19.91 15.77 -15.68
CA MET A 339 20.61 14.84 -16.58
C MET A 339 19.64 14.12 -17.51
N ASN A 340 18.43 13.82 -17.04
CA ASN A 340 17.37 13.15 -17.79
C ASN A 340 16.40 14.12 -18.51
N GLY A 341 16.71 15.42 -18.59
CA GLY A 341 15.87 16.41 -19.28
C GLY A 341 14.55 16.77 -18.57
N LEU A 342 14.44 16.40 -17.29
CA LEU A 342 13.35 16.74 -16.38
C LEU A 342 13.63 18.04 -15.63
N THR A 343 12.57 18.64 -15.09
CA THR A 343 12.59 19.87 -14.30
C THR A 343 12.13 19.60 -12.88
N THR A 344 12.84 20.15 -11.90
CA THR A 344 12.47 20.11 -10.47
C THR A 344 12.57 21.51 -9.88
N ASP A 345 11.58 21.93 -9.11
CA ASP A 345 11.63 23.19 -8.37
C ASP A 345 12.33 22.96 -7.02
N ARG A 346 13.63 23.23 -6.98
CA ARG A 346 14.46 23.02 -5.79
C ARG A 346 13.91 23.75 -4.56
N HIS A 347 13.40 24.97 -4.73
CA HIS A 347 12.86 25.74 -3.61
C HIS A 347 11.64 25.05 -3.00
N LYS A 348 10.72 24.55 -3.83
CA LYS A 348 9.55 23.79 -3.34
C LYS A 348 9.93 22.45 -2.71
N GLU A 349 10.96 21.78 -3.22
CA GLU A 349 11.44 20.53 -2.62
C GLU A 349 12.07 20.80 -1.23
N GLU A 350 12.85 21.87 -1.08
CA GLU A 350 13.40 22.29 0.22
C GLU A 350 12.29 22.70 1.21
N GLN A 351 11.27 23.43 0.76
CA GLN A 351 10.08 23.73 1.59
C GLN A 351 9.35 22.47 2.07
N ALA A 352 9.26 21.45 1.21
CA ALA A 352 8.69 20.17 1.62
C ALA A 352 9.55 19.46 2.68
N VAL A 353 10.88 19.54 2.56
CA VAL A 353 11.82 19.02 3.58
C VAL A 353 11.66 19.75 4.92
N GLU A 354 11.52 21.08 4.91
CA GLU A 354 11.26 21.88 6.11
C GLU A 354 9.97 21.45 6.82
N LEU A 355 8.88 21.29 6.05
CA LEU A 355 7.60 20.79 6.57
C LEU A 355 7.75 19.39 7.18
N PHE A 356 8.35 18.45 6.46
CA PHE A 356 8.54 17.09 6.95
C PHE A 356 9.44 17.02 8.19
N ALA A 357 10.44 17.90 8.30
CA ALA A 357 11.27 17.99 9.50
C ALA A 357 10.47 18.51 10.72
N ALA A 358 9.51 19.41 10.52
CA ALA A 358 8.59 19.83 11.57
C ALA A 358 7.67 18.67 11.99
N ASN A 359 7.08 17.98 11.01
CA ASN A 359 6.18 16.85 11.22
C ASN A 359 6.85 15.67 11.93
N LEU A 360 8.15 15.46 11.72
CA LEU A 360 8.92 14.45 12.45
C LEU A 360 9.00 14.72 13.96
N ILE A 361 9.12 15.98 14.36
CA ILE A 361 9.08 16.36 15.78
C ILE A 361 7.68 16.15 16.36
N GLU A 362 6.64 16.55 15.61
CA GLU A 362 5.26 16.33 16.03
C GLU A 362 4.96 14.83 16.20
N ALA A 363 5.32 14.00 15.23
CA ALA A 363 5.20 12.55 15.30
C ALA A 363 5.94 11.97 16.51
N GLY A 364 7.17 12.46 16.77
CA GLY A 364 7.97 12.07 17.92
C GLY A 364 7.33 12.43 19.26
N ASN A 365 6.77 13.65 19.39
CA ASN A 365 6.07 14.07 20.59
C ASN A 365 4.82 13.22 20.83
N VAL A 366 3.99 13.00 19.79
CA VAL A 366 2.82 12.13 19.88
C VAL A 366 3.19 10.70 20.29
N PHE A 367 4.31 10.18 19.78
CA PHE A 367 4.84 8.88 20.16
C PHE A 367 5.24 8.83 21.65
N LEU A 368 5.93 9.85 22.15
CA LEU A 368 6.36 9.92 23.55
C LEU A 368 5.19 10.12 24.52
N ASP A 369 4.20 10.93 24.13
CA ASP A 369 3.04 11.27 24.97
C ASP A 369 2.00 10.14 25.01
N ASN A 370 1.95 9.29 23.98
CA ASN A 370 0.99 8.19 23.88
C ASN A 370 1.65 6.85 23.50
N PRO A 371 2.46 6.25 24.39
CA PRO A 371 3.20 5.02 24.11
C PRO A 371 2.31 3.78 23.95
N ASN A 372 1.07 3.82 24.46
CA ASN A 372 0.14 2.69 24.44
C ASN A 372 -0.80 2.68 23.23
N ALA A 373 -0.75 3.70 22.36
CA ALA A 373 -1.60 3.73 21.17
C ALA A 373 -1.26 2.56 20.23
N THR A 374 -2.22 1.66 20.02
CA THR A 374 -2.11 0.58 19.04
C THR A 374 -2.45 1.11 17.65
N PRO A 375 -1.49 1.21 16.71
CA PRO A 375 -1.73 1.80 15.39
C PRO A 375 -2.34 0.82 14.39
N PHE A 376 -2.48 -0.45 14.79
CA PHE A 376 -2.93 -1.51 13.91
C PHE A 376 -4.37 -1.86 14.22
N MET A 377 -5.17 -2.01 13.15
CA MET A 377 -6.42 -2.73 13.26
C MET A 377 -6.15 -4.17 13.72
N PRO A 378 -7.09 -4.80 14.45
CA PRO A 378 -6.93 -6.19 14.85
C PRO A 378 -6.74 -7.08 13.61
N SER A 379 -5.83 -8.05 13.71
CA SER A 379 -5.72 -9.13 12.74
C SER A 379 -7.05 -9.87 12.64
N TRP A 380 -7.40 -10.41 11.47
CA TRP A 380 -8.63 -11.18 11.31
C TRP A 380 -8.69 -12.42 12.20
N ASN A 381 -7.56 -13.04 12.56
CA ASN A 381 -7.50 -14.11 13.56
C ASN A 381 -8.03 -13.65 14.95
N ARG A 382 -7.69 -12.44 15.37
CA ARG A 382 -8.20 -11.85 16.62
C ARG A 382 -9.71 -11.59 16.51
N VAL A 383 -10.16 -11.08 15.37
CA VAL A 383 -11.59 -10.82 15.13
C VAL A 383 -12.38 -12.13 15.12
N GLN A 384 -11.95 -13.15 14.39
CA GLN A 384 -12.61 -14.46 14.37
C GLN A 384 -12.64 -15.12 15.74
N SER A 385 -11.61 -14.95 16.56
CA SER A 385 -11.60 -15.46 17.93
C SER A 385 -12.66 -14.82 18.82
N ALA A 386 -13.01 -13.55 18.57
CA ALA A 386 -13.98 -12.80 19.37
C ALA A 386 -15.41 -12.85 18.78
N LEU A 387 -15.50 -12.85 17.45
CA LEU A 387 -16.74 -12.83 16.66
C LEU A 387 -16.63 -13.90 15.55
N PRO A 388 -16.88 -15.19 15.87
CA PRO A 388 -16.64 -16.32 14.96
C PRO A 388 -17.43 -16.26 13.65
N ASP A 389 -18.64 -15.70 13.69
CA ASP A 389 -19.57 -15.65 12.55
C ASP A 389 -19.37 -14.40 11.67
N LEU A 390 -18.58 -13.42 12.11
CA LEU A 390 -18.51 -12.09 11.48
C LEU A 390 -18.08 -12.14 10.01
N ILE A 391 -17.13 -13.01 9.66
CA ILE A 391 -16.68 -13.17 8.27
C ILE A 391 -17.82 -13.66 7.37
N HIS A 392 -18.64 -14.59 7.88
CA HIS A 392 -19.81 -15.05 7.16
C HIS A 392 -20.87 -13.95 7.06
N GLU A 393 -21.07 -13.17 8.13
CA GLU A 393 -21.98 -12.02 8.10
C GLU A 393 -21.56 -10.94 7.11
N ILE A 394 -20.25 -10.67 6.94
CA ILE A 394 -19.72 -9.77 5.92
C ILE A 394 -20.05 -10.29 4.52
N GLN A 395 -19.79 -11.58 4.26
CA GLN A 395 -20.15 -12.21 2.97
C GLN A 395 -21.64 -12.09 2.66
N GLU A 396 -22.48 -12.35 3.65
CA GLU A 396 -23.93 -12.26 3.53
C GLU A 396 -24.43 -10.83 3.36
N ALA A 397 -23.81 -9.86 4.04
CA ALA A 397 -24.10 -8.44 3.88
C ALA A 397 -23.84 -7.99 2.44
N VAL A 398 -22.67 -8.31 1.90
CA VAL A 398 -22.27 -7.99 0.52
C VAL A 398 -23.18 -8.67 -0.49
N ARG A 399 -23.51 -9.95 -0.28
CA ARG A 399 -24.45 -10.69 -1.15
C ARG A 399 -25.82 -10.01 -1.20
N LYS A 400 -26.38 -9.66 -0.03
CA LYS A 400 -27.68 -8.97 0.06
C LYS A 400 -27.66 -7.59 -0.57
N ASP A 401 -26.60 -6.81 -0.36
CA ASP A 401 -26.46 -5.50 -1.01
C ASP A 401 -26.35 -5.63 -2.54
N SER A 402 -25.78 -6.73 -3.04
CA SER A 402 -25.73 -6.99 -4.49
C SER A 402 -27.06 -7.43 -5.10
N GLU A 403 -27.92 -8.09 -4.32
CA GLU A 403 -29.25 -8.59 -4.75
C GLU A 403 -30.35 -7.53 -4.67
N ASP A 404 -30.28 -6.66 -3.66
CA ASP A 404 -31.10 -5.46 -3.54
C ASP A 404 -30.73 -4.42 -4.62
#